data_AF-A0A9W8UT90-F1
#
_entry.id   AF-A0A9W8UT90-F1
#
_cell.length_a   1.000
_cell.length_b   1.000
_cell.length_c   1.000
_cell.angle_alpha   90.00
_cell.angle_beta   90.00
_cell.angle_gamma   90.00
#
_symmetry.space_group_name_H-M   'P 1'
#
loop_
_entity.id
_entity.type
_entity.pdbx_description
1 polymer ?
#
loop_
_entity_poly.entity_id
_entity_poly.type
_entity_poly.pdbx_seq_one_letter_code
_entity_poly.pdbx_strand_id
1 'polypeptide(L)'
;MVATRLESRKSLLGADPGFAEQSMQYHENYSPNQNYPDAYTQDYPNGPYAQPSLAQPTYAENSNMVDHDFQQGYAAREGLTSSHAVSTHRDNFGFLKRKWPAAFMAVTGLQAIICLGFEAYVFGKFQLSLGAHVDEPRVQSQYLTIPTFLTLFIFGFLYELVIVWDALRMKNTIQVIGVCIANLALLVYTAIQVDQIQMAVTVLGDKNALAPGITSHELWGDIKAFLVAIPAIIALATICMAFCAWKLYQEFAWDILKNIGADYRMKKRFLHYQIYIALLKFDFFFFLGFIIQFVVVVAKKSDPEFAVTVASIPVTIAILLAAAFFTKKENKAGMAVTLVFYIGGLVYFVFKLVRIYQPGYKDLYTAVRKSLTAFAVITILLIILTIANGIICMRNFGAGLKPHLQSSKKVEESPDAMSFSLNDVKATVPSRMTID
;
A
#
# COMPACT_ATOMS: atom_id res chain seq x y z
N MET A 1 3.74 -42.29 23.37
CA MET A 1 4.89 -41.72 22.61
C MET A 1 4.60 -40.26 22.24
N VAL A 2 4.76 -39.30 23.17
CA VAL A 2 4.47 -37.86 22.91
C VAL A 2 5.54 -36.92 23.51
N ALA A 3 6.64 -37.45 24.06
CA ALA A 3 7.60 -36.67 24.86
C ALA A 3 8.92 -36.25 24.15
N THR A 4 9.20 -36.73 22.94
CA THR A 4 10.54 -36.62 22.30
C THR A 4 10.67 -35.61 21.16
N ARG A 5 9.68 -34.72 20.95
CA ARG A 5 9.72 -33.70 19.86
C ARG A 5 9.92 -32.24 20.31
N LEU A 6 10.12 -31.99 21.61
CA LEU A 6 10.26 -30.62 22.15
C LEU A 6 11.71 -30.15 22.33
N GLU A 7 12.70 -31.04 22.47
CA GLU A 7 14.08 -30.65 22.79
C GLU A 7 14.87 -30.13 21.57
N SER A 8 14.58 -30.62 20.35
CA SER A 8 15.25 -30.18 19.12
C SER A 8 15.02 -28.70 18.75
N ARG A 9 14.06 -28.00 19.39
CA ARG A 9 13.75 -26.58 19.12
C ARG A 9 14.39 -25.57 20.07
N LYS A 10 15.14 -25.99 21.09
CA LYS A 10 15.81 -25.06 22.04
C LYS A 10 17.27 -24.73 21.69
N SER A 11 17.88 -25.37 20.70
CA SER A 11 19.33 -25.29 20.43
C SER A 11 19.79 -24.19 19.44
N LEU A 12 18.94 -23.21 19.09
CA LEU A 12 19.28 -22.13 18.15
C LEU A 12 18.99 -20.72 18.71
N LEU A 13 18.74 -20.61 20.01
CA LEU A 13 18.57 -19.34 20.74
C LEU A 13 19.23 -19.49 22.13
N GLY A 14 20.56 -19.53 22.14
CA GLY A 14 21.40 -19.48 23.33
C GLY A 14 22.67 -18.70 23.00
N ALA A 15 22.97 -17.68 23.80
CA ALA A 15 24.19 -16.90 23.65
C ALA A 15 25.35 -17.62 24.37
N ASP A 16 26.52 -17.70 23.73
CA ASP A 16 27.75 -18.13 24.40
C ASP A 16 28.31 -16.99 25.27
N PRO A 17 28.47 -17.19 26.59
CA PRO A 17 29.12 -16.23 27.47
C PRO A 17 30.62 -16.56 27.55
N GLY A 18 31.45 -16.01 26.65
CA GLY A 18 32.84 -16.48 26.60
C GLY A 18 33.86 -15.77 25.71
N PHE A 19 33.66 -14.52 25.28
CA PHE A 19 34.77 -13.71 24.76
C PHE A 19 34.63 -12.24 25.17
N ALA A 20 35.58 -11.77 25.97
CA ALA A 20 35.67 -10.39 26.43
C ALA A 20 36.48 -9.52 25.45
N GLU A 21 36.11 -8.24 25.42
CA GLU A 21 36.95 -7.08 25.07
C GLU A 21 37.96 -7.21 23.92
N GLN A 22 37.59 -6.68 22.76
CA GLN A 22 38.48 -5.73 22.08
C GLN A 22 37.67 -4.69 21.28
N SER A 23 37.78 -3.43 21.71
CA SER A 23 37.20 -2.27 21.05
C SER A 23 38.07 -1.87 19.85
N MET A 24 37.49 -1.85 18.65
CA MET A 24 38.09 -1.21 17.49
C MET A 24 37.30 0.02 17.08
N GLN A 25 37.91 1.18 17.30
CA GLN A 25 37.44 2.46 16.80
C GLN A 25 37.62 2.49 15.28
N TYR A 26 36.58 2.88 14.54
CA TYR A 26 36.73 3.28 13.15
C TYR A 26 37.30 4.70 13.11
N HIS A 27 38.51 4.84 12.56
CA HIS A 27 39.06 6.12 12.14
C HIS A 27 39.09 6.18 10.62
N GLU A 28 38.37 7.13 10.03
CA GLU A 28 38.62 7.52 8.64
C GLU A 28 40.00 8.16 8.52
N ASN A 29 40.68 7.92 7.40
CA ASN A 29 41.65 8.88 6.87
C ASN A 29 41.70 8.79 5.34
N TYR A 30 41.35 9.91 4.71
CA TYR A 30 41.50 10.17 3.28
C TYR A 30 42.89 10.78 3.04
N SER A 31 43.64 10.33 2.03
CA SER A 31 44.55 11.19 1.25
C SER A 31 45.06 10.51 -0.03
N PRO A 32 45.51 11.28 -1.05
CA PRO A 32 45.50 10.80 -2.43
C PRO A 32 46.89 10.70 -3.11
N ASN A 33 46.93 9.89 -4.17
CA ASN A 33 47.59 10.13 -5.46
C ASN A 33 48.98 10.84 -5.46
N GLN A 34 50.06 10.10 -5.73
CA GLN A 34 51.36 10.66 -6.14
C GLN A 34 52.04 9.85 -7.26
N ASN A 35 52.79 10.56 -8.11
CA ASN A 35 53.33 10.10 -9.39
C ASN A 35 54.63 9.29 -9.29
N TYR A 36 54.96 8.61 -10.41
CA TYR A 36 56.25 8.00 -10.73
C TYR A 36 57.46 8.95 -10.61
N PRO A 37 58.67 8.38 -10.50
CA PRO A 37 59.63 8.55 -11.59
C PRO A 37 60.32 7.25 -12.07
N ASP A 38 60.89 7.31 -13.27
CA ASP A 38 61.64 6.26 -13.97
C ASP A 38 63.02 5.92 -13.36
N ALA A 39 63.48 4.67 -13.56
CA ALA A 39 64.84 4.38 -14.07
C ALA A 39 65.11 2.86 -14.23
N TYR A 40 66.05 2.56 -15.14
CA TYR A 40 66.83 1.32 -15.38
C TYR A 40 66.42 0.42 -16.57
N THR A 41 67.05 0.73 -17.70
CA THR A 41 67.24 -0.12 -18.89
C THR A 41 68.47 -1.03 -18.74
N GLN A 42 68.42 -2.27 -19.24
CA GLN A 42 69.63 -3.09 -19.44
C GLN A 42 69.50 -4.09 -20.62
N ASP A 43 70.48 -4.04 -21.53
CA ASP A 43 70.71 -4.92 -22.70
C ASP A 43 71.46 -6.22 -22.30
N TYR A 44 71.60 -7.32 -23.07
CA TYR A 44 71.28 -7.77 -24.45
C TYR A 44 71.25 -9.34 -24.41
N PRO A 45 71.30 -10.18 -25.51
CA PRO A 45 71.23 -9.99 -26.97
C PRO A 45 70.19 -10.89 -27.72
N ASN A 46 70.10 -10.74 -29.05
CA ASN A 46 69.27 -11.55 -29.96
C ASN A 46 69.86 -12.94 -30.31
N GLY A 47 68.99 -13.94 -30.49
CA GLY A 47 69.26 -15.25 -31.11
C GLY A 47 67.96 -15.94 -31.56
N PRO A 48 67.92 -16.69 -32.69
CA PRO A 48 66.66 -16.91 -33.41
C PRO A 48 65.92 -18.20 -33.03
N TYR A 49 64.59 -18.10 -32.88
CA TYR A 49 63.68 -19.25 -32.91
C TYR A 49 62.49 -18.97 -33.83
N ALA A 50 62.28 -19.87 -34.78
CA ALA A 50 61.19 -19.76 -35.76
C ALA A 50 59.84 -20.16 -35.16
N GLN A 51 58.79 -19.39 -35.43
CA GLN A 51 57.40 -19.78 -35.21
C GLN A 51 56.71 -20.05 -36.56
N PRO A 52 56.05 -21.22 -36.74
CA PRO A 52 55.41 -21.56 -38.01
C PRO A 52 54.09 -20.80 -38.20
N SER A 53 53.94 -20.13 -39.34
CA SER A 53 52.70 -19.51 -39.80
C SER A 53 51.78 -20.55 -40.44
N LEU A 54 50.60 -20.78 -39.88
CA LEU A 54 49.53 -21.54 -40.55
C LEU A 54 48.72 -20.60 -41.45
N ALA A 55 48.77 -20.87 -42.76
CA ALA A 55 48.10 -20.08 -43.79
C ALA A 55 46.61 -20.41 -43.90
N GLN A 56 45.79 -19.40 -44.22
CA GLN A 56 44.42 -19.59 -44.69
C GLN A 56 44.43 -20.15 -46.12
N PRO A 57 43.62 -21.17 -46.46
CA PRO A 57 43.45 -21.59 -47.84
C PRO A 57 42.51 -20.62 -48.59
N THR A 58 43.01 -20.03 -49.67
CA THR A 58 42.19 -19.36 -50.69
C THR A 58 41.73 -20.39 -51.71
N TYR A 59 40.47 -20.33 -52.15
CA TYR A 59 40.03 -20.96 -53.40
C TYR A 59 39.19 -19.99 -54.23
N ALA A 60 39.31 -20.15 -55.54
CA ALA A 60 38.99 -19.12 -56.52
C ALA A 60 37.52 -19.11 -56.98
N GLU A 61 37.16 -17.96 -57.51
CA GLU A 61 35.93 -17.64 -58.22
C GLU A 61 35.69 -18.53 -59.45
N ASN A 62 34.46 -19.02 -59.62
CA ASN A 62 33.91 -19.34 -60.95
C ASN A 62 32.37 -19.36 -60.88
N SER A 63 31.76 -18.38 -61.53
CA SER A 63 30.33 -18.29 -61.78
C SER A 63 29.88 -19.22 -62.92
N ASN A 64 28.58 -19.57 -62.91
CA ASN A 64 27.83 -20.30 -63.95
C ASN A 64 27.88 -21.83 -63.88
N MET A 65 26.90 -22.41 -63.18
CA MET A 65 26.06 -23.48 -63.73
C MET A 65 24.66 -23.38 -63.10
N VAL A 66 23.66 -23.25 -63.96
CA VAL A 66 22.24 -23.29 -63.60
C VAL A 66 21.80 -24.74 -63.63
N ASP A 67 21.30 -25.29 -62.53
CA ASP A 67 20.25 -26.32 -62.60
C ASP A 67 19.42 -26.39 -61.31
N HIS A 68 18.29 -27.09 -61.40
CA HIS A 68 17.19 -27.13 -60.42
C HIS A 68 17.43 -28.05 -59.19
N ASP A 69 16.47 -27.99 -58.25
CA ASP A 69 16.16 -29.03 -57.25
C ASP A 69 17.02 -29.21 -55.98
N PHE A 70 17.20 -28.16 -55.16
CA PHE A 70 17.52 -28.35 -53.73
C PHE A 70 16.91 -27.31 -52.76
N GLN A 71 15.59 -27.10 -52.79
CA GLN A 71 14.91 -26.32 -51.73
C GLN A 71 13.42 -26.66 -51.47
N GLN A 72 13.09 -27.94 -51.30
CA GLN A 72 11.84 -28.36 -50.63
C GLN A 72 12.17 -29.01 -49.28
N GLY A 73 11.72 -28.43 -48.15
CA GLY A 73 12.06 -28.99 -46.84
C GLY A 73 11.47 -28.39 -45.57
N TYR A 74 10.85 -27.19 -45.59
CA TYR A 74 10.33 -26.55 -44.35
C TYR A 74 8.95 -25.86 -44.46
N ALA A 75 8.27 -25.95 -45.60
CA ALA A 75 6.99 -25.24 -45.85
C ALA A 75 5.72 -26.10 -45.68
N ALA A 76 5.81 -27.28 -45.04
CA ALA A 76 4.70 -28.22 -44.93
C ALA A 76 4.58 -28.82 -43.52
N ARG A 77 4.21 -28.00 -42.53
CA ARG A 77 3.66 -28.47 -41.26
C ARG A 77 2.63 -27.53 -40.63
N GLU A 78 1.83 -26.87 -41.47
CA GLU A 78 0.54 -26.34 -41.05
C GLU A 78 -0.39 -27.52 -40.73
N GLY A 79 -0.62 -27.78 -39.44
CA GLY A 79 -1.38 -28.96 -39.01
C GLY A 79 -1.76 -28.98 -37.54
N LEU A 80 -1.54 -27.89 -36.82
CA LEU A 80 -2.07 -27.65 -35.48
C LEU A 80 -2.47 -26.17 -35.42
N THR A 81 -3.77 -25.90 -35.52
CA THR A 81 -4.30 -24.58 -35.20
C THR A 81 -3.89 -24.25 -33.77
N SER A 82 -3.27 -23.08 -33.57
CA SER A 82 -3.13 -22.53 -32.22
C SER A 82 -4.54 -22.35 -31.66
N SER A 83 -4.95 -23.24 -30.76
CA SER A 83 -6.12 -23.01 -29.92
C SER A 83 -5.83 -21.74 -29.14
N HIS A 84 -6.36 -20.61 -29.61
CA HIS A 84 -6.32 -19.35 -28.89
C HIS A 84 -6.76 -19.64 -27.46
N ALA A 85 -5.85 -19.45 -26.51
CA ALA A 85 -6.15 -19.64 -25.11
C ALA A 85 -7.34 -18.72 -24.79
N VAL A 86 -8.51 -19.33 -24.55
CA VAL A 86 -9.73 -18.61 -24.21
C VAL A 86 -9.37 -17.69 -23.06
N SER A 87 -9.53 -16.37 -23.27
CA SER A 87 -9.02 -15.36 -22.34
C SER A 87 -9.45 -15.74 -20.94
N THR A 88 -8.49 -16.04 -20.06
CA THR A 88 -8.79 -16.49 -18.70
C THR A 88 -9.61 -15.39 -18.05
N HIS A 89 -10.90 -15.68 -17.85
CA HIS A 89 -11.85 -14.71 -17.32
C HIS A 89 -11.27 -14.16 -16.03
N ARG A 90 -10.92 -12.86 -16.03
CA ARG A 90 -10.11 -12.22 -14.99
C ARG A 90 -10.90 -12.23 -13.68
N ASP A 91 -10.75 -13.32 -12.93
CA ASP A 91 -11.56 -13.65 -11.76
C ASP A 91 -11.21 -12.72 -10.60
N ASN A 92 -11.75 -11.51 -10.68
CA ASN A 92 -11.57 -10.40 -9.74
C ASN A 92 -12.00 -10.78 -8.31
N PHE A 93 -12.74 -11.89 -8.13
CA PHE A 93 -13.19 -12.42 -6.85
C PHE A 93 -12.65 -13.83 -6.55
N GLY A 94 -11.70 -14.33 -7.34
CA GLY A 94 -11.13 -15.68 -7.16
C GLY A 94 -10.45 -15.90 -5.80
N PHE A 95 -10.10 -14.82 -5.09
CA PHE A 95 -9.61 -14.88 -3.70
C PHE A 95 -10.67 -15.40 -2.72
N LEU A 96 -11.97 -15.21 -2.98
CA LEU A 96 -13.07 -15.69 -2.14
C LEU A 96 -13.19 -17.23 -2.09
N LYS A 97 -12.53 -17.94 -3.02
CA LYS A 97 -12.42 -19.41 -2.99
C LYS A 97 -11.52 -19.90 -1.84
N ARG A 98 -10.68 -19.03 -1.26
CA ARG A 98 -9.78 -19.32 -0.13
C ARG A 98 -10.43 -18.91 1.20
N LYS A 99 -10.30 -19.76 2.22
CA LYS A 99 -10.99 -19.62 3.51
C LYS A 99 -10.65 -18.30 4.24
N TRP A 100 -9.37 -17.94 4.33
CA TRP A 100 -8.95 -16.74 5.09
C TRP A 100 -9.24 -15.41 4.38
N PRO A 101 -8.99 -15.24 3.06
CA PRO A 101 -9.43 -14.05 2.34
C PRO A 101 -10.95 -13.85 2.38
N ALA A 102 -11.73 -14.92 2.21
CA ALA A 102 -13.19 -14.86 2.33
C ALA A 102 -13.64 -14.44 3.73
N ALA A 103 -13.05 -15.01 4.79
CA ALA A 103 -13.35 -14.64 6.16
C ALA A 103 -13.02 -13.16 6.46
N PHE A 104 -11.86 -12.67 6.00
CA PHE A 104 -11.47 -11.27 6.19
C PHE A 104 -12.43 -10.29 5.46
N MET A 105 -12.81 -10.62 4.23
CA MET A 105 -13.81 -9.86 3.45
C MET A 105 -15.21 -9.91 4.09
N ALA A 106 -15.60 -11.05 4.67
CA ALA A 106 -16.88 -11.21 5.34
C ALA A 106 -16.96 -10.44 6.67
N VAL A 107 -15.90 -10.45 7.49
CA VAL A 107 -15.83 -9.68 8.75
C VAL A 107 -15.94 -8.17 8.46
N THR A 108 -15.19 -7.68 7.48
CA THR A 108 -15.22 -6.25 7.07
C THR A 108 -16.56 -5.86 6.45
N GLY A 109 -17.11 -6.69 5.57
CA GLY A 109 -18.45 -6.48 5.01
C GLY A 109 -19.56 -6.46 6.07
N LEU A 110 -19.52 -7.38 7.03
CA LEU A 110 -20.50 -7.45 8.11
C LEU A 110 -20.37 -6.25 9.07
N GLN A 111 -19.15 -5.85 9.44
CA GLN A 111 -18.89 -4.62 10.20
C GLN A 111 -19.52 -3.41 9.50
N ALA A 112 -19.21 -3.22 8.21
CA ALA A 112 -19.71 -2.11 7.42
C ALA A 112 -21.25 -2.07 7.39
N ILE A 113 -21.91 -3.21 7.14
CA ILE A 113 -23.37 -3.29 7.07
C ILE A 113 -24.02 -2.93 8.42
N ILE A 114 -23.53 -3.49 9.53
CA ILE A 114 -24.12 -3.24 10.86
C ILE A 114 -23.88 -1.78 11.28
N CYS A 115 -22.65 -1.28 11.16
CA CYS A 115 -22.32 0.09 11.55
C CYS A 115 -23.08 1.12 10.70
N LEU A 116 -23.19 0.93 9.37
CA LEU A 116 -23.97 1.83 8.51
C LEU A 116 -25.47 1.76 8.80
N GLY A 117 -26.01 0.60 9.17
CA GLY A 117 -27.40 0.48 9.63
C GLY A 117 -27.66 1.28 10.90
N PHE A 118 -26.74 1.24 11.87
CA PHE A 118 -26.85 2.00 13.12
C PHE A 118 -26.69 3.51 12.88
N GLU A 119 -25.71 3.93 12.08
CA GLU A 119 -25.52 5.34 11.67
C GLU A 119 -26.74 5.90 10.93
N ALA A 120 -27.33 5.12 10.01
CA ALA A 120 -28.54 5.53 9.28
C ALA A 120 -29.75 5.69 10.21
N TYR A 121 -29.92 4.80 11.19
CA TYR A 121 -30.97 4.92 12.21
C TYR A 121 -30.78 6.18 13.08
N VAL A 122 -29.57 6.40 13.58
CA VAL A 122 -29.19 7.56 14.40
C VAL A 122 -29.44 8.86 13.64
N PHE A 123 -29.00 8.94 12.38
CA PHE A 123 -29.25 10.08 11.51
C PHE A 123 -30.75 10.31 11.29
N GLY A 124 -31.51 9.26 10.96
CA GLY A 124 -32.95 9.35 10.74
C GLY A 124 -33.70 9.86 11.98
N LYS A 125 -33.39 9.30 13.16
CA LYS A 125 -33.93 9.77 14.44
C LYS A 125 -33.57 11.22 14.72
N PHE A 126 -32.31 11.61 14.54
CA PHE A 126 -31.87 12.99 14.77
C PHE A 126 -32.60 13.98 13.87
N GLN A 127 -32.68 13.71 12.55
CA GLN A 127 -33.36 14.58 11.59
C GLN A 127 -34.86 14.74 11.90
N LEU A 128 -35.54 13.66 12.30
CA LEU A 128 -36.96 13.70 12.69
C LEU A 128 -37.20 14.44 14.01
N SER A 129 -36.17 14.66 14.83
CA SER A 129 -36.27 15.41 16.09
C SER A 129 -35.86 16.88 15.99
N LEU A 130 -35.46 17.36 14.81
CA LEU A 130 -35.14 18.78 14.59
C LEU A 130 -36.42 19.63 14.52
N GLY A 131 -36.37 20.81 15.16
CA GLY A 131 -37.45 21.78 15.15
C GLY A 131 -37.33 22.82 14.04
N ALA A 132 -37.90 24.00 14.29
CA ALA A 132 -37.70 25.15 13.41
C ALA A 132 -36.21 25.55 13.35
N HIS A 133 -35.79 26.08 12.19
CA HIS A 133 -34.40 26.46 11.96
C HIS A 133 -34.01 27.67 12.82
N VAL A 134 -32.91 27.56 13.57
CA VAL A 134 -32.40 28.65 14.42
C VAL A 134 -31.13 29.26 13.81
N ASP A 135 -31.20 30.53 13.41
CA ASP A 135 -30.10 31.27 12.77
C ASP A 135 -28.99 31.73 13.76
N GLU A 136 -28.56 30.84 14.66
CA GLU A 136 -27.40 31.05 15.54
C GLU A 136 -26.19 30.21 15.05
N PRO A 137 -25.02 30.81 14.75
CA PRO A 137 -23.86 30.09 14.20
C PRO A 137 -23.42 28.87 15.02
N ARG A 138 -23.58 28.92 16.34
CA ARG A 138 -23.25 27.81 17.25
C ARG A 138 -24.20 26.62 17.10
N VAL A 139 -25.48 26.85 16.78
CA VAL A 139 -26.50 25.82 16.55
C VAL A 139 -26.35 25.24 15.14
N GLN A 140 -26.07 26.08 14.15
CA GLN A 140 -25.81 25.67 12.76
C GLN A 140 -24.70 24.61 12.63
N SER A 141 -23.60 24.79 13.37
CA SER A 141 -22.50 23.80 13.44
C SER A 141 -22.97 22.43 14.00
N GLN A 142 -23.92 22.43 14.95
CA GLN A 142 -24.47 21.18 15.50
C GLN A 142 -25.36 20.43 14.50
N TYR A 143 -26.25 21.15 13.78
CA TYR A 143 -27.11 20.52 12.75
C TYR A 143 -26.30 19.79 11.68
N LEU A 144 -25.12 20.31 11.32
CA LEU A 144 -24.23 19.74 10.30
C LEU A 144 -23.32 18.63 10.83
N THR A 145 -23.16 18.49 12.14
CA THR A 145 -22.22 17.53 12.76
C THR A 145 -22.60 16.08 12.48
N ILE A 146 -23.86 15.70 12.71
CA ILE A 146 -24.33 14.32 12.48
C ILE A 146 -24.38 13.93 10.99
N PRO A 147 -24.90 14.77 10.06
CA PRO A 147 -24.74 14.54 8.62
C PRO A 147 -23.29 14.35 8.17
N THR A 148 -22.36 15.11 8.74
CA THR A 148 -20.92 15.00 8.42
C THR A 148 -20.34 13.67 8.88
N PHE A 149 -20.66 13.24 10.10
CA PHE A 149 -20.27 11.93 10.62
C PHE A 149 -20.80 10.81 9.73
N LEU A 150 -22.11 10.76 9.47
CA LEU A 150 -22.71 9.75 8.60
C LEU A 150 -22.00 9.69 7.23
N THR A 151 -21.81 10.85 6.59
CA THR A 151 -21.17 10.95 5.27
C THR A 151 -19.73 10.41 5.30
N LEU A 152 -18.98 10.72 6.37
CA LEU A 152 -17.64 10.19 6.56
C LEU A 152 -17.64 8.68 6.81
N PHE A 153 -18.58 8.13 7.59
CA PHE A 153 -18.63 6.68 7.82
C PHE A 153 -19.03 5.90 6.58
N ILE A 154 -19.97 6.41 5.79
CA ILE A 154 -20.29 5.87 4.45
C ILE A 154 -19.01 5.83 3.60
N PHE A 155 -18.29 6.96 3.50
CA PHE A 155 -17.03 7.00 2.76
C PHE A 155 -15.97 6.06 3.37
N GLY A 156 -15.87 6.00 4.70
CA GLY A 156 -14.96 5.17 5.49
C GLY A 156 -15.10 3.69 5.20
N PHE A 157 -16.27 3.13 5.48
CA PHE A 157 -16.53 1.71 5.29
C PHE A 157 -16.50 1.32 3.81
N LEU A 158 -17.01 2.14 2.89
CA LEU A 158 -16.89 1.85 1.45
C LEU A 158 -15.43 1.85 0.98
N TYR A 159 -14.62 2.81 1.43
CA TYR A 159 -13.20 2.86 1.08
C TYR A 159 -12.42 1.71 1.70
N GLU A 160 -12.71 1.33 2.95
CA GLU A 160 -12.16 0.15 3.61
C GLU A 160 -12.42 -1.10 2.76
N LEU A 161 -13.66 -1.37 2.36
CA LEU A 161 -14.01 -2.52 1.52
C LEU A 161 -13.26 -2.53 0.18
N VAL A 162 -13.05 -1.37 -0.45
CA VAL A 162 -12.26 -1.24 -1.69
C VAL A 162 -10.78 -1.58 -1.45
N ILE A 163 -10.18 -1.12 -0.35
CA ILE A 163 -8.79 -1.45 0.00
C ILE A 163 -8.64 -2.91 0.41
N VAL A 164 -9.63 -3.50 1.10
CA VAL A 164 -9.64 -4.92 1.43
C VAL A 164 -9.71 -5.77 0.17
N TRP A 165 -10.60 -5.45 -0.76
CA TRP A 165 -10.67 -6.12 -2.05
C TRP A 165 -9.34 -6.03 -2.82
N ASP A 166 -8.74 -4.84 -2.92
CA ASP A 166 -7.44 -4.62 -3.57
C ASP A 166 -6.31 -5.41 -2.88
N ALA A 167 -6.24 -5.37 -1.56
CA ALA A 167 -5.21 -6.04 -0.76
C ALA A 167 -5.28 -7.57 -0.87
N LEU A 168 -6.49 -8.15 -0.77
CA LEU A 168 -6.71 -9.59 -0.87
C LEU A 168 -6.48 -10.09 -2.30
N ARG A 169 -6.96 -9.34 -3.31
CA ARG A 169 -6.72 -9.64 -4.73
C ARG A 169 -5.22 -9.63 -5.07
N MET A 170 -4.50 -8.59 -4.64
CA MET A 170 -3.07 -8.42 -4.93
C MET A 170 -2.17 -9.23 -3.98
N LYS A 171 -2.74 -10.02 -3.05
CA LYS A 171 -2.04 -10.73 -1.97
C LYS A 171 -1.06 -9.83 -1.18
N ASN A 172 -1.41 -8.57 -1.00
CA ASN A 172 -0.54 -7.57 -0.40
C ASN A 172 -0.73 -7.51 1.12
N THR A 173 0.09 -8.28 1.83
CA THR A 173 0.05 -8.36 3.29
C THR A 173 0.25 -7.01 3.99
N ILE A 174 1.00 -6.08 3.38
CA ILE A 174 1.23 -4.74 3.97
C ILE A 174 -0.07 -3.94 3.98
N GLN A 175 -0.87 -4.01 2.90
CA GLN A 175 -2.18 -3.36 2.87
C GLN A 175 -3.16 -4.00 3.85
N VAL A 176 -3.14 -5.34 4.02
CA VAL A 176 -3.97 -6.02 5.04
C VAL A 176 -3.64 -5.53 6.45
N ILE A 177 -2.35 -5.41 6.80
CA ILE A 177 -1.91 -4.83 8.08
C ILE A 177 -2.36 -3.36 8.19
N GLY A 178 -2.22 -2.58 7.12
CA GLY A 178 -2.68 -1.20 7.04
C GLY A 178 -4.18 -1.05 7.29
N VAL A 179 -5.02 -1.96 6.76
CA VAL A 179 -6.46 -1.98 7.04
C VAL A 179 -6.74 -2.22 8.53
N CYS A 180 -6.05 -3.17 9.17
CA CYS A 180 -6.23 -3.39 10.62
C CYS A 180 -5.88 -2.13 11.44
N ILE A 181 -4.86 -1.37 11.03
CA ILE A 181 -4.50 -0.08 11.66
C ILE A 181 -5.54 1.00 11.35
N ALA A 182 -6.05 1.07 10.12
CA ALA A 182 -7.09 2.01 9.73
C ALA A 182 -8.40 1.76 10.48
N ASN A 183 -8.77 0.50 10.72
CA ASN A 183 -9.95 0.16 11.51
C ASN A 183 -9.78 0.47 13.01
N LEU A 184 -8.56 0.37 13.54
CA LEU A 184 -8.24 0.88 14.89
C LEU A 184 -8.41 2.41 14.96
N ALA A 185 -8.09 3.14 13.89
CA ALA A 185 -8.39 4.57 13.80
C ALA A 185 -9.91 4.84 13.71
N LEU A 186 -10.68 4.04 12.97
CA LEU A 186 -12.15 4.11 12.96
C LEU A 186 -12.76 3.82 14.34
N LEU A 187 -12.17 2.90 15.12
CA LEU A 187 -12.57 2.63 16.50
C LEU A 187 -12.38 3.85 17.41
N VAL A 188 -11.21 4.49 17.36
CA VAL A 188 -10.94 5.71 18.14
C VAL A 188 -11.87 6.85 17.72
N TYR A 189 -12.13 6.97 16.41
CA TYR A 189 -12.98 8.02 15.87
C TYR A 189 -14.47 7.82 16.22
N THR A 190 -14.99 6.60 16.17
CA THR A 190 -16.36 6.28 16.63
C THR A 190 -16.53 6.41 18.14
N ALA A 191 -15.49 6.16 18.93
CA ALA A 191 -15.51 6.49 20.37
C ALA A 191 -15.61 8.01 20.61
N ILE A 192 -14.87 8.84 19.86
CA ILE A 192 -14.92 10.31 19.95
C ILE A 192 -16.28 10.88 19.53
N GLN A 193 -16.92 10.26 18.54
CA GLN A 193 -18.24 10.66 18.05
C GLN A 193 -19.32 10.62 19.13
N VAL A 194 -19.29 9.66 20.06
CA VAL A 194 -20.29 9.53 21.13
C VAL A 194 -20.38 10.81 21.96
N ASP A 195 -19.23 11.32 22.43
CA ASP A 195 -19.12 12.59 23.16
C ASP A 195 -19.63 13.79 22.34
N GLN A 196 -19.30 13.82 21.05
CA GLN A 196 -19.64 14.96 20.19
C GLN A 196 -21.13 15.02 19.88
N ILE A 197 -21.77 13.88 19.62
CA ILE A 197 -23.21 13.82 19.41
C ILE A 197 -23.96 14.13 20.71
N GLN A 198 -23.50 13.64 21.87
CA GLN A 198 -24.09 14.01 23.16
C GLN A 198 -24.06 15.54 23.40
N MET A 199 -22.91 16.17 23.13
CA MET A 199 -22.74 17.62 23.26
C MET A 199 -23.64 18.38 22.26
N ALA A 200 -23.74 17.92 21.01
CA ALA A 200 -24.62 18.51 20.02
C ALA A 200 -26.10 18.44 20.45
N VAL A 201 -26.60 17.27 20.86
CA VAL A 201 -27.99 17.08 21.34
C VAL A 201 -28.31 17.97 22.55
N THR A 202 -27.36 18.11 23.49
CA THR A 202 -27.53 19.00 24.64
C THR A 202 -27.65 20.46 24.20
N VAL A 203 -26.75 20.94 23.34
CA VAL A 203 -26.75 22.32 22.83
C VAL A 203 -28.00 22.62 21.98
N LEU A 204 -28.54 21.66 21.23
CA LEU A 204 -29.83 21.83 20.54
C LEU A 204 -30.99 21.99 21.52
N GLY A 205 -31.03 21.19 22.59
CA GLY A 205 -32.04 21.28 23.64
C GLY A 205 -32.02 22.64 24.35
N ASP A 206 -30.84 23.05 24.83
CA ASP A 206 -30.64 24.34 25.53
C ASP A 206 -31.03 25.57 24.68
N LYS A 207 -31.06 25.42 23.35
CA LYS A 207 -31.35 26.47 22.37
C LYS A 207 -32.74 26.38 21.73
N ASN A 208 -33.61 25.49 22.21
CA ASN A 208 -34.95 25.24 21.66
C ASN A 208 -34.94 24.93 20.15
N ALA A 209 -33.88 24.24 19.69
CA ALA A 209 -33.68 23.85 18.29
C ALA A 209 -34.27 22.45 17.95
N LEU A 210 -34.84 21.77 18.94
CA LEU A 210 -35.55 20.49 18.81
C LEU A 210 -37.04 20.73 18.52
N ALA A 211 -37.73 19.71 18.00
CA ALA A 211 -39.15 19.78 17.72
C ALA A 211 -39.98 19.97 19.03
N PRO A 212 -41.13 20.66 18.97
CA PRO A 212 -41.98 20.87 20.15
C PRO A 212 -42.38 19.54 20.82
N GLY A 213 -42.11 19.42 22.11
CA GLY A 213 -42.39 18.22 22.89
C GLY A 213 -41.31 17.14 22.87
N ILE A 214 -40.16 17.36 22.21
CA ILE A 214 -38.98 16.47 22.29
C ILE A 214 -37.92 17.10 23.19
N THR A 215 -37.56 16.42 24.28
CA THR A 215 -36.43 16.82 25.12
C THR A 215 -35.11 16.24 24.62
N SER A 216 -34.00 16.92 24.96
CA SER A 216 -32.64 16.40 24.70
C SER A 216 -32.36 15.07 25.40
N HIS A 217 -33.01 14.82 26.53
CA HIS A 217 -32.89 13.57 27.28
C HIS A 217 -33.56 12.39 26.57
N GLU A 218 -34.76 12.58 26.01
CA GLU A 218 -35.46 11.54 25.23
C GLU A 218 -34.70 11.20 23.95
N LEU A 219 -34.31 12.21 23.17
CA LEU A 219 -33.51 12.01 21.95
C LEU A 219 -32.18 11.30 22.26
N TRP A 220 -31.50 11.66 23.34
CA TRP A 220 -30.29 10.97 23.77
C TRP A 220 -30.57 9.53 24.19
N GLY A 221 -31.66 9.27 24.92
CA GLY A 221 -32.08 7.93 25.32
C GLY A 221 -32.27 6.99 24.12
N ASP A 222 -32.93 7.47 23.07
CA ASP A 222 -33.18 6.71 21.83
C ASP A 222 -31.90 6.35 21.07
N ILE A 223 -30.95 7.28 20.93
CA ILE A 223 -29.77 7.08 20.06
C ILE A 223 -28.55 6.50 20.80
N LYS A 224 -28.39 6.75 22.10
CA LYS A 224 -27.19 6.41 22.89
C LYS A 224 -26.79 4.94 22.77
N ALA A 225 -27.76 4.02 22.79
CA ALA A 225 -27.49 2.58 22.70
C ALA A 225 -26.77 2.21 21.39
N PHE A 226 -27.20 2.79 20.27
CA PHE A 226 -26.60 2.57 18.95
C PHE A 226 -25.22 3.22 18.85
N LEU A 227 -25.08 4.46 19.32
CA LEU A 227 -23.80 5.19 19.36
C LEU A 227 -22.70 4.42 20.11
N VAL A 228 -23.03 3.84 21.27
CA VAL A 228 -22.08 3.08 22.09
C VAL A 228 -21.83 1.68 21.52
N ALA A 229 -22.80 1.09 20.82
CA ALA A 229 -22.64 -0.22 20.18
C ALA A 229 -21.69 -0.18 18.98
N ILE A 230 -21.66 0.90 18.19
CA ILE A 230 -20.77 1.04 17.01
C ILE A 230 -19.29 0.79 17.33
N PRO A 231 -18.64 1.49 18.28
CA PRO A 231 -17.25 1.22 18.62
C PRO A 231 -17.06 -0.19 19.23
N ALA A 232 -18.04 -0.73 19.96
CA ALA A 232 -17.95 -2.11 20.46
C ALA A 232 -17.92 -3.15 19.33
N ILE A 233 -18.73 -2.95 18.27
CA ILE A 233 -18.75 -3.79 17.06
C ILE A 233 -17.43 -3.67 16.29
N ILE A 234 -16.92 -2.45 16.09
CA ILE A 234 -15.65 -2.21 15.41
C ILE A 234 -14.48 -2.81 16.21
N ALA A 235 -14.50 -2.75 17.54
CA ALA A 235 -13.48 -3.39 18.37
C ALA A 235 -13.47 -4.93 18.20
N LEU A 236 -14.64 -5.56 18.24
CA LEU A 236 -14.78 -7.01 18.00
C LEU A 236 -14.30 -7.39 16.60
N ALA A 237 -14.76 -6.67 15.57
CA ALA A 237 -14.35 -6.89 14.19
C ALA A 237 -12.85 -6.63 13.98
N THR A 238 -12.24 -5.66 14.67
CA THR A 238 -10.78 -5.43 14.68
C THR A 238 -10.03 -6.65 15.21
N ILE A 239 -10.50 -7.28 16.29
CA ILE A 239 -9.90 -8.50 16.84
C ILE A 239 -10.02 -9.66 15.84
N CYS A 240 -11.20 -9.86 15.24
CA CYS A 240 -11.43 -10.88 14.22
C CYS A 240 -10.56 -10.64 12.96
N MET A 241 -10.42 -9.38 12.54
CA MET A 241 -9.53 -8.99 11.45
C MET A 241 -8.07 -9.23 11.77
N ALA A 242 -7.59 -8.87 12.97
CA ALA A 242 -6.20 -9.10 13.37
C ALA A 242 -5.86 -10.59 13.37
N PHE A 243 -6.77 -11.45 13.83
CA PHE A 243 -6.62 -12.91 13.75
C PHE A 243 -6.58 -13.40 12.29
N CYS A 244 -7.48 -12.90 11.44
CA CYS A 244 -7.50 -13.27 10.02
C CYS A 244 -6.26 -12.73 9.27
N ALA A 245 -5.78 -11.53 9.59
CA ALA A 245 -4.55 -10.93 9.07
C ALA A 245 -3.31 -11.74 9.45
N TRP A 246 -3.25 -12.27 10.67
CA TRP A 246 -2.17 -13.18 11.09
C TRP A 246 -2.15 -14.48 10.28
N LYS A 247 -3.33 -15.03 9.94
CA LYS A 247 -3.45 -16.21 9.07
C LYS A 247 -3.11 -15.91 7.61
N LEU A 248 -3.57 -14.76 7.08
CA LEU A 248 -3.20 -14.26 5.76
C LEU A 248 -1.69 -13.99 5.66
N TYR A 249 -1.07 -13.45 6.71
CA TYR A 249 0.38 -13.25 6.76
C TYR A 249 1.12 -14.58 6.61
N GLN A 250 0.68 -15.65 7.31
CA GLN A 250 1.26 -16.98 7.14
C GLN A 250 1.09 -17.49 5.71
N GLU A 251 -0.12 -17.45 5.16
CA GLU A 251 -0.41 -17.95 3.80
C GLU A 251 0.37 -17.18 2.72
N PHE A 252 0.40 -15.85 2.79
CA PHE A 252 1.09 -15.00 1.83
C PHE A 252 2.63 -15.05 1.99
N ALA A 253 3.16 -15.24 3.20
CA ALA A 253 4.61 -15.40 3.40
C ALA A 253 5.18 -16.63 2.67
N TRP A 254 4.42 -17.74 2.63
CA TRP A 254 4.80 -18.93 1.86
C TRP A 254 4.77 -18.68 0.34
N ASP A 255 3.70 -18.05 -0.18
CA ASP A 255 3.61 -17.66 -1.61
C ASP A 255 4.77 -16.71 -2.01
N ILE A 256 5.07 -15.70 -1.17
CA ILE A 256 6.13 -14.71 -1.40
C ILE A 256 7.54 -15.33 -1.33
N LEU A 257 7.75 -16.36 -0.50
CA LEU A 257 9.02 -17.09 -0.45
C LEU A 257 9.26 -17.88 -1.74
N LYS A 258 8.22 -18.50 -2.31
CA LYS A 258 8.31 -19.33 -3.51
C LYS A 258 8.55 -18.52 -4.80
N ASN A 259 8.01 -17.32 -4.89
CA ASN A 259 8.01 -16.53 -6.14
C ASN A 259 9.22 -15.59 -6.33
N ILE A 260 9.97 -15.25 -5.29
CA ILE A 260 11.02 -14.20 -5.35
C ILE A 260 12.45 -14.80 -5.36
N GLY A 261 12.62 -16.06 -4.95
CA GLY A 261 13.95 -16.65 -4.78
C GLY A 261 14.74 -16.04 -3.62
N ALA A 262 16.03 -16.34 -3.54
CA ALA A 262 16.86 -16.06 -2.37
C ALA A 262 17.44 -14.63 -2.28
N ASP A 263 17.24 -13.74 -3.28
CA ASP A 263 17.76 -12.38 -3.22
C ASP A 263 16.96 -11.48 -2.26
N TYR A 264 17.41 -11.48 -1.01
CA TYR A 264 16.93 -10.62 0.06
C TYR A 264 16.99 -9.12 -0.28
N ARG A 265 17.96 -8.65 -1.07
CA ARG A 265 18.14 -7.23 -1.40
C ARG A 265 17.03 -6.75 -2.34
N MET A 266 16.70 -7.54 -3.37
CA MET A 266 15.59 -7.22 -4.26
C MET A 266 14.25 -7.28 -3.53
N LYS A 267 14.04 -8.31 -2.70
CA LYS A 267 12.84 -8.46 -1.86
C LYS A 267 12.61 -7.26 -0.93
N LYS A 268 13.68 -6.76 -0.29
CA LYS A 268 13.62 -5.56 0.57
C LYS A 268 13.23 -4.29 -0.20
N ARG A 269 13.74 -4.09 -1.41
CA ARG A 269 13.37 -2.94 -2.27
C ARG A 269 11.91 -3.00 -2.70
N PHE A 270 11.42 -4.17 -3.08
CA PHE A 270 10.01 -4.39 -3.42
C PHE A 270 9.08 -4.16 -2.22
N LEU A 271 9.49 -4.59 -1.01
CA LEU A 271 8.77 -4.32 0.23
C LEU A 271 8.62 -2.81 0.47
N HIS A 272 9.69 -2.02 0.37
CA HIS A 272 9.62 -0.56 0.52
C HIS A 272 8.70 0.10 -0.51
N TYR A 273 8.73 -0.37 -1.77
CA TYR A 273 7.79 0.08 -2.80
C TYR A 273 6.33 -0.24 -2.43
N GLN A 274 6.03 -1.47 -1.97
CA GLN A 274 4.67 -1.84 -1.54
C GLN A 274 4.20 -1.06 -0.33
N ILE A 275 5.06 -0.79 0.66
CA ILE A 275 4.77 0.08 1.81
C ILE A 275 4.43 1.49 1.32
N TYR A 276 5.25 2.06 0.44
CA TYR A 276 5.01 3.39 -0.10
C TYR A 276 3.66 3.48 -0.84
N ILE A 277 3.37 2.55 -1.76
CA ILE A 277 2.08 2.52 -2.49
C ILE A 277 0.89 2.27 -1.53
N ALA A 278 1.06 1.49 -0.47
CA ALA A 278 0.01 1.32 0.55
C ALA A 278 -0.25 2.64 1.31
N LEU A 279 0.81 3.33 1.74
CA LEU A 279 0.71 4.63 2.41
C LEU A 279 0.01 5.67 1.52
N LEU A 280 0.30 5.73 0.22
CA LEU A 280 -0.41 6.65 -0.70
C LEU A 280 -1.93 6.44 -0.75
N LYS A 281 -2.41 5.22 -0.53
CA LYS A 281 -3.85 4.91 -0.47
C LYS A 281 -4.45 5.40 0.85
N PHE A 282 -3.78 5.17 1.98
CA PHE A 282 -4.24 5.70 3.26
C PHE A 282 -4.15 7.24 3.30
N ASP A 283 -3.12 7.85 2.73
CA ASP A 283 -3.02 9.31 2.56
C ASP A 283 -4.20 9.87 1.77
N PHE A 284 -4.61 9.23 0.66
CA PHE A 284 -5.80 9.64 -0.08
C PHE A 284 -7.06 9.64 0.81
N PHE A 285 -7.26 8.57 1.60
CA PHE A 285 -8.39 8.45 2.50
C PHE A 285 -8.40 9.52 3.59
N PHE A 286 -7.29 9.67 4.32
CA PHE A 286 -7.20 10.60 5.44
C PHE A 286 -7.16 12.07 4.98
N PHE A 287 -6.60 12.36 3.80
CA PHE A 287 -6.73 13.67 3.18
C PHE A 287 -8.19 13.97 2.80
N LEU A 288 -8.83 13.08 2.03
CA LEU A 288 -10.18 13.33 1.53
C LEU A 288 -11.22 13.38 2.66
N GLY A 289 -11.10 12.50 3.66
CA GLY A 289 -11.96 12.52 4.84
C GLY A 289 -11.80 13.78 5.70
N PHE A 290 -10.60 14.37 5.78
CA PHE A 290 -10.40 15.67 6.42
C PHE A 290 -11.10 16.78 5.64
N ILE A 291 -10.90 16.81 4.31
CA ILE A 291 -11.49 17.83 3.45
C ILE A 291 -13.02 17.75 3.46
N ILE A 292 -13.62 16.55 3.41
CA ILE A 292 -15.07 16.38 3.50
C ILE A 292 -15.61 16.93 4.83
N GLN A 293 -15.01 16.57 5.97
CA GLN A 293 -15.42 17.12 7.28
C GLN A 293 -15.30 18.65 7.32
N PHE A 294 -14.17 19.19 6.84
CA PHE A 294 -13.91 20.62 6.86
C PHE A 294 -14.89 21.40 5.97
N VAL A 295 -15.13 20.91 4.74
CA VAL A 295 -15.97 21.58 3.75
C VAL A 295 -17.44 21.58 4.18
N VAL A 296 -17.94 20.49 4.78
CA VAL A 296 -19.35 20.43 5.19
C VAL A 296 -19.64 21.30 6.43
N VAL A 297 -18.74 21.36 7.42
CA VAL A 297 -19.05 21.98 8.72
C VAL A 297 -18.55 23.42 8.87
N VAL A 298 -17.42 23.75 8.24
CA VAL A 298 -16.67 24.98 8.56
C VAL A 298 -16.64 25.97 7.39
N ALA A 299 -16.57 25.45 6.17
CA ALA A 299 -16.27 26.26 5.00
C ALA A 299 -17.52 27.05 4.54
N LYS A 300 -17.59 28.32 4.91
CA LYS A 300 -18.62 29.25 4.44
C LYS A 300 -18.50 29.42 2.92
N LYS A 301 -19.63 29.29 2.21
CA LYS A 301 -19.69 29.38 0.74
C LYS A 301 -19.20 30.72 0.16
N SER A 302 -19.12 31.77 0.97
CA SER A 302 -18.63 33.10 0.61
C SER A 302 -17.10 33.26 0.63
N ASP A 303 -16.39 32.39 1.34
CA ASP A 303 -15.00 32.64 1.69
C ASP A 303 -14.05 32.02 0.63
N PRO A 304 -12.99 32.71 0.18
CA PRO A 304 -12.02 32.15 -0.77
C PRO A 304 -11.39 30.82 -0.30
N GLU A 305 -11.33 30.61 1.02
CA GLU A 305 -10.88 29.36 1.63
C GLU A 305 -11.74 28.14 1.25
N PHE A 306 -13.05 28.32 1.02
CA PHE A 306 -13.92 27.23 0.51
C PHE A 306 -13.45 26.77 -0.88
N ALA A 307 -13.29 27.71 -1.81
CA ALA A 307 -12.87 27.41 -3.18
C ALA A 307 -11.48 26.75 -3.24
N VAL A 308 -10.51 27.26 -2.47
CA VAL A 308 -9.16 26.67 -2.37
C VAL A 308 -9.19 25.26 -1.75
N THR A 309 -10.01 25.06 -0.71
CA THR A 309 -10.11 23.75 -0.04
C THR A 309 -10.77 22.71 -0.95
N VAL A 310 -11.83 23.06 -1.70
CA VAL A 310 -12.45 22.17 -2.70
C VAL A 310 -11.49 21.88 -3.87
N ALA A 311 -10.78 22.89 -4.38
CA ALA A 311 -9.77 22.72 -5.43
C ALA A 311 -8.59 21.83 -4.99
N SER A 312 -8.33 21.71 -3.69
CA SER A 312 -7.29 20.80 -3.17
C SER A 312 -7.57 19.32 -3.43
N ILE A 313 -8.83 18.90 -3.58
CA ILE A 313 -9.21 17.49 -3.82
C ILE A 313 -8.59 16.94 -5.12
N PRO A 314 -8.87 17.50 -6.32
CA PRO A 314 -8.26 17.03 -7.56
C PRO A 314 -6.74 17.22 -7.58
N VAL A 315 -6.21 18.27 -6.93
CA VAL A 315 -4.77 18.52 -6.82
C VAL A 315 -4.07 17.40 -6.03
N THR A 316 -4.61 17.00 -4.87
CA THR A 316 -4.06 15.88 -4.09
C THR A 316 -4.16 14.56 -4.86
N ILE A 317 -5.27 14.30 -5.56
CA ILE A 317 -5.39 13.12 -6.44
C ILE A 317 -4.28 13.12 -7.50
N ALA A 318 -4.05 14.24 -8.18
CA ALA A 318 -2.99 14.37 -9.17
C ALA A 318 -1.59 14.15 -8.56
N ILE A 319 -1.32 14.70 -7.37
CA ILE A 319 -0.05 14.50 -6.65
C ILE A 319 0.18 13.02 -6.31
N LEU A 320 -0.83 12.33 -5.77
CA LEU A 320 -0.72 10.91 -5.38
C LEU A 320 -0.60 9.97 -6.60
N LEU A 321 -1.28 10.27 -7.71
CA LEU A 321 -1.12 9.54 -8.97
C LEU A 321 0.27 9.78 -9.59
N ALA A 322 0.76 11.03 -9.60
CA ALA A 322 2.10 11.37 -10.06
C ALA A 322 3.17 10.68 -9.20
N ALA A 323 2.99 10.63 -7.88
CA ALA A 323 3.86 9.93 -6.95
C ALA A 323 4.01 8.44 -7.25
N ALA A 324 2.88 7.74 -7.42
CA ALA A 324 2.86 6.33 -7.79
C ALA A 324 3.53 6.10 -9.16
N PHE A 325 3.29 6.98 -10.13
CA PHE A 325 3.86 6.91 -11.48
C PHE A 325 5.38 7.15 -11.50
N PHE A 326 5.87 8.21 -10.84
CA PHE A 326 7.30 8.54 -10.79
C PHE A 326 8.08 7.48 -10.02
N THR A 327 7.53 6.95 -8.93
CA THR A 327 8.15 5.86 -8.17
C THR A 327 8.22 4.58 -9.02
N LYS A 328 7.16 4.23 -9.76
CA LYS A 328 7.17 3.07 -10.68
C LYS A 328 8.14 3.24 -11.87
N LYS A 329 8.38 4.48 -12.33
CA LYS A 329 9.36 4.77 -13.39
C LYS A 329 10.80 4.96 -12.88
N GLU A 330 11.02 4.96 -11.57
CA GLU A 330 12.27 5.35 -10.91
C GLU A 330 12.76 6.77 -11.27
N ASN A 331 11.83 7.70 -11.53
CA ASN A 331 12.15 9.09 -11.88
C ASN A 331 12.53 9.91 -10.64
N LYS A 332 13.84 10.07 -10.40
CA LYS A 332 14.38 10.85 -9.27
C LYS A 332 13.86 12.30 -9.22
N ALA A 333 13.82 13.00 -10.36
CA ALA A 333 13.39 14.41 -10.39
C ALA A 333 11.90 14.55 -10.06
N GLY A 334 11.04 13.72 -10.68
CA GLY A 334 9.61 13.70 -10.38
C GLY A 334 9.33 13.33 -8.91
N MET A 335 10.07 12.36 -8.37
CA MET A 335 9.96 11.96 -6.96
C MET A 335 10.39 13.07 -5.99
N ALA A 336 11.46 13.81 -6.30
CA ALA A 336 11.88 14.97 -5.49
C ALA A 336 10.81 16.07 -5.47
N VAL A 337 10.20 16.38 -6.62
CA VAL A 337 9.08 17.33 -6.72
C VAL A 337 7.87 16.86 -5.89
N THR A 338 7.52 15.58 -5.98
CA THR A 338 6.46 14.97 -5.14
C THR A 338 6.77 15.10 -3.63
N LEU A 339 8.01 14.87 -3.20
CA LEU A 339 8.41 15.03 -1.80
C LEU A 339 8.26 16.48 -1.32
N VAL A 340 8.56 17.48 -2.16
CA VAL A 340 8.31 18.89 -1.84
C VAL A 340 6.81 19.17 -1.67
N PHE A 341 5.94 18.59 -2.52
CA PHE A 341 4.49 18.69 -2.34
C PHE A 341 4.00 18.06 -1.03
N TYR A 342 4.58 16.94 -0.57
CA TYR A 342 4.25 16.37 0.75
C TYR A 342 4.69 17.23 1.92
N ILE A 343 5.85 17.91 1.82
CA ILE A 343 6.26 18.89 2.82
C ILE A 343 5.27 20.07 2.85
N GLY A 344 4.81 20.54 1.69
CA GLY A 344 3.74 21.55 1.61
C GLY A 344 2.42 21.08 2.24
N GLY A 345 2.03 19.82 1.97
CA GLY A 345 0.87 19.18 2.60
C GLY A 345 1.00 19.08 4.13
N LEU A 346 2.17 18.68 4.64
CA LEU A 346 2.48 18.63 6.07
C LEU A 346 2.31 20.01 6.73
N VAL A 347 2.87 21.06 6.12
CA VAL A 347 2.73 22.45 6.59
C VAL A 347 1.26 22.88 6.59
N TYR A 348 0.49 22.54 5.54
CA TYR A 348 -0.94 22.84 5.47
C TYR A 348 -1.75 22.14 6.59
N PHE A 349 -1.48 20.87 6.89
CA PHE A 349 -2.15 20.17 8.00
C PHE A 349 -1.77 20.72 9.37
N VAL A 350 -0.50 21.07 9.59
CA VAL A 350 -0.06 21.73 10.84
C VAL A 350 -0.76 23.09 11.00
N PHE A 351 -0.84 23.88 9.93
CA PHE A 351 -1.58 25.15 9.92
C PHE A 351 -3.07 24.96 10.23
N LYS A 352 -3.74 24.00 9.59
CA LYS A 352 -5.16 23.69 9.86
C LYS A 352 -5.38 23.18 11.29
N LEU A 353 -4.46 22.37 11.82
CA LEU A 353 -4.48 21.90 13.21
C LEU A 353 -4.42 23.08 14.18
N VAL A 354 -3.54 24.06 13.97
CA VAL A 354 -3.48 25.28 14.79
C VAL A 354 -4.77 26.11 14.66
N ARG A 355 -5.31 26.26 13.43
CA ARG A 355 -6.53 27.03 13.16
C ARG A 355 -7.77 26.50 13.90
N ILE A 356 -7.89 25.18 14.09
CA ILE A 356 -8.99 24.54 14.85
C ILE A 356 -9.08 25.02 16.32
N TYR A 357 -7.96 25.49 16.89
CA TYR A 357 -7.86 26.00 18.27
C TYR A 357 -7.80 27.53 18.36
N GLN A 358 -7.75 28.24 17.24
CA GLN A 358 -7.64 29.71 17.22
C GLN A 358 -8.95 30.37 17.71
N PRO A 359 -8.89 31.35 18.63
CA PRO A 359 -10.09 31.88 19.30
C PRO A 359 -11.13 32.47 18.35
N GLY A 360 -10.71 33.13 17.27
CA GLY A 360 -11.61 33.76 16.28
C GLY A 360 -12.48 32.78 15.47
N TYR A 361 -12.20 31.48 15.52
CA TYR A 361 -12.99 30.44 14.84
C TYR A 361 -13.62 29.43 15.82
N LYS A 362 -13.48 29.67 17.14
CA LYS A 362 -13.77 28.69 18.19
C LYS A 362 -15.14 28.05 18.03
N ASP A 363 -16.17 28.86 17.77
CA ASP A 363 -17.58 28.42 17.72
C ASP A 363 -17.88 27.53 16.52
N LEU A 364 -17.35 27.85 15.32
CA LEU A 364 -17.52 27.04 14.11
C LEU A 364 -16.97 25.62 14.30
N TYR A 365 -15.80 25.50 14.94
CA TYR A 365 -15.14 24.22 15.19
C TYR A 365 -15.64 23.51 16.47
N THR A 366 -16.42 24.13 17.36
CA THR A 366 -16.72 23.53 18.69
C THR A 366 -17.26 22.11 18.59
N ALA A 367 -18.28 21.90 17.76
CA ALA A 367 -18.97 20.62 17.60
C ALA A 367 -18.01 19.50 17.16
N VAL A 368 -17.16 19.79 16.16
CA VAL A 368 -16.29 18.85 15.45
C VAL A 368 -14.81 18.93 15.83
N ARG A 369 -14.44 19.66 16.90
CA ARG A 369 -13.02 19.86 17.26
C ARG A 369 -12.26 18.55 17.51
N LYS A 370 -12.80 17.64 18.33
CA LYS A 370 -12.12 16.39 18.69
C LYS A 370 -11.88 15.50 17.46
N SER A 371 -12.91 15.31 16.63
CA SER A 371 -12.87 14.51 15.39
C SER A 371 -11.93 15.09 14.34
N LEU A 372 -12.03 16.40 14.02
CA LEU A 372 -11.11 17.07 13.10
C LEU A 372 -9.65 17.03 13.58
N THR A 373 -9.40 17.25 14.87
CA THR A 373 -8.05 17.11 15.46
C THR A 373 -7.52 15.70 15.30
N ALA A 374 -8.31 14.67 15.63
CA ALA A 374 -7.89 13.28 15.49
C ALA A 374 -7.51 12.95 14.04
N PHE A 375 -8.34 13.36 13.08
CA PHE A 375 -8.08 13.16 11.65
C PHE A 375 -6.82 13.90 11.19
N ALA A 376 -6.63 15.16 11.61
CA ALA A 376 -5.45 15.95 11.28
C ALA A 376 -4.15 15.34 11.85
N VAL A 377 -4.17 14.88 13.11
CA VAL A 377 -3.01 14.23 13.75
C VAL A 377 -2.65 12.92 13.04
N ILE A 378 -3.63 12.07 12.71
CA ILE A 378 -3.39 10.82 11.96
C ILE A 378 -2.82 11.14 10.57
N THR A 379 -3.37 12.15 9.87
CA THR A 379 -2.89 12.57 8.55
C THR A 379 -1.45 13.09 8.60
N ILE A 380 -1.09 13.88 9.61
CA ILE A 380 0.28 14.36 9.85
C ILE A 380 1.25 13.17 10.03
N LEU A 381 0.87 12.19 10.86
CA LEU A 381 1.69 10.98 11.08
C LEU A 381 1.88 10.17 9.79
N LEU A 382 0.82 9.98 9.00
CA LEU A 382 0.89 9.27 7.72
C LEU A 382 1.77 10.01 6.70
N ILE A 383 1.61 11.34 6.54
CA ILE A 383 2.45 12.13 5.64
C ILE A 383 3.94 12.03 6.01
N ILE A 384 4.28 12.05 7.31
CA ILE A 384 5.66 11.86 7.78
C ILE A 384 6.19 10.46 7.37
N LEU A 385 5.40 9.41 7.57
CA LEU A 385 5.74 8.05 7.15
C LEU A 385 5.87 7.93 5.62
N THR A 386 5.04 8.62 4.85
CA THR A 386 5.08 8.67 3.38
C THR A 386 6.34 9.39 2.88
N ILE A 387 6.72 10.52 3.49
CA ILE A 387 7.97 11.24 3.17
C ILE A 387 9.17 10.32 3.45
N ALA A 388 9.22 9.69 4.63
CA ALA A 388 10.31 8.79 5.00
C ALA A 388 10.44 7.60 4.05
N ASN A 389 9.33 6.90 3.73
CA ASN A 389 9.33 5.79 2.78
C ASN A 389 9.63 6.26 1.35
N GLY A 390 9.21 7.46 0.97
CA GLY A 390 9.52 8.06 -0.32
C GLY A 390 11.02 8.33 -0.50
N ILE A 391 11.68 8.86 0.53
CA ILE A 391 13.15 9.05 0.54
C ILE A 391 13.87 7.68 0.44
N ILE A 392 13.40 6.66 1.17
CA ILE A 392 13.95 5.30 1.10
C ILE A 392 13.77 4.72 -0.32
N CYS A 393 12.61 4.90 -0.95
CA CYS A 393 12.38 4.48 -2.34
C CYS A 393 13.34 5.19 -3.29
N MET A 394 13.45 6.52 -3.20
CA MET A 394 14.31 7.33 -4.07
C MET A 394 15.80 6.96 -3.97
N ARG A 395 16.29 6.62 -2.77
CA ARG A 395 17.66 6.10 -2.55
C ARG A 395 17.89 4.72 -3.17
N ASN A 396 16.85 3.95 -3.45
CA ASN A 396 16.93 2.62 -4.05
C ASN A 396 16.72 2.61 -5.59
N PHE A 397 16.45 3.76 -6.22
CA PHE A 397 16.27 3.86 -7.68
C PHE A 397 17.56 3.57 -8.45
N GLY A 398 17.44 2.92 -9.61
CA GLY A 398 18.55 2.45 -10.45
C GLY A 398 19.08 1.06 -10.09
N ALA A 399 18.58 0.45 -9.02
CA ALA A 399 19.11 -0.80 -8.48
C ALA A 399 18.36 -2.07 -8.97
N GLY A 400 17.78 -2.04 -10.18
CA GLY A 400 17.18 -3.21 -10.84
C GLY A 400 15.74 -3.57 -10.43
N LEU A 401 15.01 -2.67 -9.76
CA LEU A 401 13.62 -2.93 -9.35
C LEU A 401 12.62 -2.72 -10.51
N LYS A 402 12.88 -1.73 -11.38
CA LYS A 402 12.08 -1.37 -12.57
C LYS A 402 11.62 -2.55 -13.45
N PRO A 403 12.46 -3.54 -13.84
CA PRO A 403 12.01 -4.69 -14.64
C PRO A 403 10.95 -5.51 -13.91
N HIS A 404 11.07 -5.71 -12.60
CA HIS A 404 10.09 -6.47 -11.81
C HIS A 404 8.76 -5.71 -11.67
N LEU A 405 8.79 -4.40 -11.44
CA LEU A 405 7.59 -3.54 -11.36
C LEU A 405 6.84 -3.38 -12.70
N GLN A 406 7.55 -3.53 -13.82
CA GLN A 406 6.96 -3.48 -15.16
C GLN A 406 6.53 -4.88 -15.63
N SER A 407 7.34 -5.91 -15.39
CA SER A 407 7.05 -7.32 -15.72
C SER A 407 5.94 -7.92 -14.87
N SER A 408 5.64 -7.41 -13.67
CA SER A 408 4.44 -7.82 -12.91
C SER A 408 3.12 -7.61 -13.67
N LYS A 409 3.10 -6.84 -14.77
CA LYS A 409 1.94 -6.75 -15.69
C LYS A 409 1.94 -7.83 -16.80
N LYS A 410 3.08 -8.48 -17.06
CA LYS A 410 3.25 -9.63 -17.97
C LYS A 410 3.23 -10.98 -17.25
N VAL A 411 3.66 -11.05 -15.98
CA VAL A 411 3.62 -12.30 -15.19
C VAL A 411 2.18 -12.66 -14.76
N GLU A 412 1.22 -11.74 -14.86
CA GLU A 412 -0.23 -12.06 -14.82
C GLU A 412 -0.69 -12.91 -16.03
N GLU A 413 0.16 -13.12 -17.04
CA GLU A 413 -0.19 -13.72 -18.35
C GLU A 413 0.26 -15.19 -18.54
N SER A 414 0.99 -15.80 -17.57
CA SER A 414 1.34 -17.24 -17.63
C SER A 414 1.62 -17.87 -16.25
N PRO A 415 0.64 -18.55 -15.62
CA PRO A 415 0.84 -19.26 -14.35
C PRO A 415 1.77 -20.49 -14.42
N ASP A 416 1.99 -21.06 -15.62
CA ASP A 416 2.58 -22.41 -15.78
C ASP A 416 4.06 -22.42 -16.18
N ALA A 417 4.72 -21.26 -16.32
CA ALA A 417 6.11 -21.16 -16.79
C ALA A 417 7.19 -21.47 -15.73
N MET A 418 6.82 -21.86 -14.50
CA MET A 418 7.75 -22.05 -13.37
C MET A 418 7.70 -23.44 -12.71
N SER A 419 7.07 -24.43 -13.34
CA SER A 419 7.26 -25.84 -12.98
C SER A 419 8.50 -26.42 -13.68
N PHE A 420 9.69 -26.10 -13.17
CA PHE A 420 10.88 -26.91 -13.49
C PHE A 420 10.66 -28.33 -12.94
N SER A 421 10.42 -29.28 -13.83
CA SER A 421 10.36 -30.71 -13.50
C SER A 421 11.74 -31.16 -13.04
N LEU A 422 11.86 -31.58 -11.79
CA LEU A 422 13.12 -32.01 -11.17
C LEU A 422 13.43 -33.51 -11.37
N ASN A 423 12.72 -34.18 -12.29
CA ASN A 423 12.76 -35.65 -12.46
C ASN A 423 13.27 -36.16 -13.82
N ASP A 424 13.51 -35.30 -14.82
CA ASP A 424 13.98 -35.73 -16.16
C ASP A 424 15.50 -35.61 -16.37
N VAL A 425 16.26 -36.26 -15.48
CA VAL A 425 17.65 -36.64 -15.77
C VAL A 425 17.85 -38.13 -15.51
N LYS A 426 17.11 -38.97 -16.24
CA LYS A 426 17.53 -40.35 -16.49
C LYS A 426 18.22 -40.40 -17.84
N ALA A 427 19.55 -40.36 -17.83
CA ALA A 427 20.37 -40.44 -19.03
C ALA A 427 19.97 -41.65 -19.88
N THR A 428 19.56 -41.40 -21.13
CA THR A 428 19.21 -42.45 -22.08
C THR A 428 20.50 -43.13 -22.54
N VAL A 429 20.77 -44.33 -22.03
CA VAL A 429 21.95 -45.10 -22.43
C VAL A 429 21.78 -45.53 -23.90
N PRO A 430 22.71 -45.21 -24.80
CA PRO A 430 22.59 -45.60 -26.21
C PRO A 430 22.70 -47.12 -26.34
N SER A 431 21.72 -47.73 -27.02
CA SER A 431 21.73 -49.16 -27.33
C SER A 431 22.88 -49.46 -28.31
N ARG A 432 23.80 -50.34 -27.90
CA ARG A 432 24.88 -50.82 -28.76
C ARG A 432 24.33 -51.90 -29.70
N MET A 433 24.05 -51.53 -30.96
CA MET A 433 23.79 -52.52 -32.00
C MET A 433 25.05 -53.38 -32.20
N THR A 434 24.92 -54.69 -31.96
CA THR A 434 25.80 -55.70 -32.54
C THR A 434 25.32 -56.01 -33.95
N ILE A 435 26.26 -56.09 -34.88
CA ILE A 435 26.06 -56.62 -36.23
C ILE A 435 26.67 -58.03 -36.22
N ASP A 436 25.90 -59.02 -36.67
CA ASP A 436 26.40 -60.33 -37.11
C ASP A 436 26.85 -60.25 -38.58
#